data_AF-A0A810DYW9-F1
#
_entry.id   AF-A0A810DYW9-F1
#
_cell.length_a   1.000
_cell.length_b   1.000
_cell.length_c   1.000
_cell.angle_alpha   90.00
_cell.angle_beta   90.00
_cell.angle_gamma   90.00
#
_symmetry.space_group_name_H-M   'P 1'
#
loop_
_entity.id
_entity.type
_entity.pdbx_description
1 polymer ?
#
loop_
_entity_poly.entity_id
_entity_poly.type
_entity_poly.pdbx_seq_one_letter_code
_entity_poly.pdbx_strand_id
1 'polypeptide(L)'
;MSSDSAADKLMVVAHPDDESIFGGGTLLQESGWKVVCLTNESNEIRSQEFQQAMNFVGAEFEIWDFPDEYDGEFDEDQVKDALRGLLDSGQFHKVVTHNLQGEYGHGQHRSLSRILHSMKLDHLYVFETEDDPLPFHILQLKLQLLQHYKSQMFVIEQLMPFIVNEGLIWVDPWES
;
A
#
# COMPACT_ATOMS: atom_id res chain seq x y z
N MET A 1 0.13 25.01 -16.69
CA MET A 1 -1.23 24.63 -16.27
C MET A 1 -1.27 23.12 -16.33
N SER A 2 -0.93 22.46 -15.22
CA SER A 2 -1.12 21.01 -15.11
C SER A 2 -2.50 20.84 -14.50
N SER A 3 -3.40 20.19 -15.21
CA SER A 3 -4.66 19.75 -14.62
C SER A 3 -4.31 18.71 -13.56
N ASP A 4 -4.47 19.06 -12.28
CA ASP A 4 -4.55 18.09 -11.20
C ASP A 4 -5.75 17.18 -11.51
N SER A 5 -5.54 16.08 -12.23
CA SER A 5 -6.54 15.03 -12.26
C SER A 5 -6.50 14.39 -10.88
N ALA A 6 -7.57 14.55 -10.12
CA ALA A 6 -7.75 13.88 -8.84
C ALA A 6 -7.41 12.39 -8.97
N ALA A 7 -6.75 11.84 -7.95
CA ALA A 7 -6.45 10.41 -7.90
C ALA A 7 -7.67 9.52 -8.21
N ASP A 8 -7.49 8.54 -9.09
CA ASP A 8 -8.50 7.59 -9.56
C ASP A 8 -8.18 6.14 -9.17
N LYS A 9 -7.06 5.93 -8.48
CA LYS A 9 -6.64 4.67 -7.87
C LYS A 9 -6.28 4.90 -6.41
N LEU A 10 -6.61 3.94 -5.55
CA LEU A 10 -6.33 3.99 -4.12
C LEU A 10 -5.45 2.80 -3.73
N MET A 11 -4.39 3.04 -2.97
CA MET A 11 -3.62 2.00 -2.30
C MET A 11 -3.71 2.22 -0.79
N VAL A 12 -4.10 1.20 -0.03
CA VAL A 12 -4.24 1.27 1.43
C VAL A 12 -3.31 0.25 2.06
N VAL A 13 -2.35 0.72 2.86
CA VAL A 13 -1.32 -0.09 3.50
C VAL A 13 -1.30 0.11 5.01
N ALA A 14 -0.79 -0.88 5.73
CA ALA A 14 -0.74 -0.85 7.18
C ALA A 14 0.38 0.08 7.68
N HIS A 15 1.59 -0.02 7.14
CA HIS A 15 2.76 0.70 7.64
C HIS A 15 3.53 1.44 6.54
N PRO A 16 4.30 2.48 6.93
CA PRO A 16 5.23 3.14 6.02
C PRO A 16 6.28 2.16 5.51
N ASP A 17 6.37 1.97 4.19
CA ASP A 17 7.25 1.09 3.40
C ASP A 17 6.50 -0.02 2.65
N ASP A 18 5.37 -0.49 3.18
CA ASP A 18 4.57 -1.57 2.60
C ASP A 18 4.17 -1.27 1.14
N GLU A 19 3.79 -0.01 0.87
CA GLU A 19 3.37 0.42 -0.47
C GLU A 19 4.52 0.32 -1.48
N SER A 20 5.75 0.56 -1.05
CA SER A 20 6.95 0.50 -1.87
C SER A 20 7.52 -0.91 -1.97
N ILE A 21 7.39 -1.72 -0.91
CA ILE A 21 7.86 -3.11 -0.86
C ILE A 21 6.99 -4.00 -1.75
N PHE A 22 5.67 -3.89 -1.61
CA PHE A 22 4.72 -4.82 -2.23
C PHE A 22 4.00 -4.26 -3.46
N GLY A 23 3.92 -2.93 -3.60
CA GLY A 23 3.24 -2.27 -4.72
C GLY A 23 4.09 -1.26 -5.49
N GLY A 24 5.38 -1.15 -5.18
CA GLY A 24 6.25 -0.08 -5.67
C GLY A 24 6.42 -0.07 -7.18
N GLY A 25 6.46 -1.23 -7.84
CA GLY A 25 6.53 -1.30 -9.30
C GLY A 25 5.24 -0.77 -9.93
N THR A 26 4.08 -1.16 -9.41
CA THR A 26 2.79 -0.61 -9.86
C THR A 26 2.69 0.90 -9.64
N LEU A 27 3.13 1.42 -8.48
CA LEU A 27 3.19 2.87 -8.20
C LEU A 27 4.06 3.62 -9.20
N LEU A 28 5.16 3.02 -9.66
CA LEU A 28 6.09 3.62 -10.62
C LEU A 28 5.61 3.53 -12.08
N GLN A 29 4.74 2.57 -12.39
CA GLN A 29 4.26 2.31 -13.76
C GLN A 29 2.94 3.03 -14.08
N GLU A 30 2.11 3.28 -13.07
CA GLU A 30 0.80 3.90 -13.23
C GLU A 30 0.75 5.24 -12.48
N SER A 31 0.13 6.28 -13.08
CA SER A 31 -0.17 7.54 -12.39
C SER A 31 -1.57 7.54 -11.79
N GLY A 32 -1.92 8.58 -11.02
CA GLY A 32 -3.28 8.75 -10.48
C GLY A 32 -3.51 8.03 -9.16
N TRP A 33 -2.44 7.69 -8.44
CA TRP A 33 -2.52 7.05 -7.12
C TRP A 33 -2.77 8.05 -6.02
N LYS A 34 -3.67 7.66 -5.10
CA LYS A 34 -3.66 8.10 -3.71
C LYS A 34 -3.24 6.93 -2.84
N VAL A 35 -2.28 7.15 -1.94
CA VAL A 35 -1.79 6.12 -1.00
C VAL A 35 -2.15 6.51 0.42
N VAL A 36 -2.82 5.62 1.14
CA VAL A 36 -3.17 5.78 2.55
C VAL A 36 -2.39 4.78 3.38
N CYS A 37 -1.54 5.28 4.28
CA CYS A 37 -0.86 4.48 5.28
C CYS A 37 -1.56 4.63 6.64
N LEU A 38 -1.99 3.53 7.26
CA LEU A 38 -2.83 3.61 8.46
C LEU A 38 -2.08 4.01 9.73
N THR A 39 -0.77 3.76 9.81
CA THR A 39 0.00 3.92 11.05
C THR A 39 1.14 4.91 10.90
N ASN A 40 1.70 5.31 12.05
CA ASN A 40 2.97 6.04 12.17
C ASN A 40 2.99 7.49 11.68
N GLU A 41 1.86 8.20 11.58
CA GLU A 41 1.87 9.64 11.31
C GLU A 41 2.72 10.41 12.34
N SER A 42 2.60 10.07 13.63
CA SER A 42 3.34 10.76 14.70
C SER A 42 4.79 10.30 14.85
N ASN A 43 5.19 9.23 14.16
CA ASN A 43 6.58 8.79 14.09
C ASN A 43 7.34 9.67 13.09
N GLU A 44 8.05 10.67 13.60
CA GLU A 44 8.73 11.69 12.78
C GLU A 44 9.61 11.10 11.68
N ILE A 45 10.35 10.02 11.96
CA ILE A 45 11.25 9.41 10.98
C ILE A 45 10.43 8.66 9.92
N ARG A 46 9.57 7.73 10.34
CA ARG A 46 8.83 6.88 9.39
C ARG A 46 7.86 7.69 8.53
N SER A 47 7.18 8.67 9.12
CA SER A 47 6.29 9.58 8.39
C SER A 47 7.05 10.44 7.36
N GLN A 48 8.25 10.95 7.70
CA GLN A 48 9.07 11.69 6.74
C GLN A 48 9.58 10.82 5.59
N GLU A 49 9.99 9.58 5.88
CA GLU A 49 10.44 8.63 4.87
C GLU A 49 9.29 8.28 3.90
N PHE A 50 8.09 8.02 4.43
CA PHE A 50 6.88 7.81 3.63
C PHE A 50 6.57 8.98 2.72
N GLN A 51 6.54 10.19 3.26
CA GLN A 51 6.27 11.40 2.47
C GLN A 51 7.31 11.58 1.36
N GLN A 52 8.58 11.29 1.62
CA GLN A 52 9.62 11.38 0.58
C GLN A 52 9.42 10.34 -0.51
N ALA A 53 9.09 9.09 -0.14
CA ALA A 53 8.79 8.02 -1.08
C ALA A 53 7.56 8.36 -1.96
N MET A 54 6.48 8.86 -1.35
CA MET A 54 5.25 9.22 -2.08
C MET A 54 5.46 10.41 -3.01
N ASN A 55 6.25 11.40 -2.59
CA ASN A 55 6.67 12.50 -3.46
C ASN A 55 7.57 12.02 -4.62
N PHE A 56 8.42 11.02 -4.40
CA PHE A 56 9.27 10.44 -5.45
C PHE A 56 8.44 9.76 -6.55
N VAL A 57 7.40 9.00 -6.18
CA VAL A 57 6.49 8.38 -7.16
C VAL A 57 5.47 9.36 -7.74
N GLY A 58 5.25 10.51 -7.10
CA GLY A 58 4.28 11.51 -7.54
C GLY A 58 2.83 11.14 -7.22
N ALA A 59 2.60 10.41 -6.13
CA ALA A 59 1.28 10.04 -5.66
C ALA A 59 0.70 11.09 -4.70
N GLU A 60 -0.63 11.24 -4.69
CA GLU A 60 -1.31 11.83 -3.53
C GLU A 60 -1.17 10.87 -2.34
N PHE A 61 -1.15 11.38 -1.10
CA PHE A 61 -1.01 10.50 0.05
C PHE A 61 -1.65 11.04 1.33
N GLU A 62 -2.02 10.12 2.22
CA GLU A 62 -2.34 10.38 3.61
C GLU A 62 -1.61 9.35 4.49
N ILE A 63 -1.18 9.78 5.67
CA ILE A 63 -0.64 8.90 6.71
C ILE A 63 -1.43 9.19 7.98
N TRP A 64 -1.86 8.14 8.67
CA TRP A 64 -2.67 8.24 9.88
C TRP A 64 -1.94 7.63 11.08
N ASP A 65 -2.54 7.72 12.27
CA ASP A 65 -1.92 7.29 13.53
C ASP A 65 -2.76 6.22 14.24
N PHE A 66 -3.28 5.24 13.51
CA PHE A 66 -3.81 4.02 14.13
C PHE A 66 -2.67 3.29 14.88
N PRO A 67 -2.98 2.54 15.95
CA PRO A 67 -1.97 1.79 16.70
C PRO A 67 -1.14 0.86 15.79
N ASP A 68 0.19 0.94 15.88
CA ASP A 68 1.13 0.03 15.22
C ASP A 68 1.45 -1.13 16.17
N GLU A 69 1.01 -2.34 15.81
CA GLU A 69 1.12 -3.55 16.60
C GLU A 69 1.42 -4.76 15.69
N TYR A 70 2.66 -5.25 15.69
CA TYR A 70 3.12 -6.32 14.80
C TYR A 70 2.18 -7.55 14.69
N ASP A 71 1.75 -8.09 15.84
CA ASP A 71 0.81 -9.21 15.93
C ASP A 71 -0.64 -8.77 16.28
N GLY A 72 -0.93 -7.47 16.16
CA GLY A 72 -2.20 -6.87 16.52
C GLY A 72 -3.26 -6.90 15.42
N GLU A 73 -4.43 -6.37 15.74
CA GLU A 73 -5.52 -6.13 14.82
C GLU A 73 -5.90 -4.64 14.84
N PHE A 74 -6.31 -4.12 13.70
CA PHE A 74 -6.97 -2.83 13.67
C PHE A 74 -8.39 -2.93 14.21
N ASP A 75 -8.88 -1.85 14.82
CA ASP A 75 -10.31 -1.69 15.09
C ASP A 75 -11.05 -1.56 13.75
N GLU A 76 -11.79 -2.61 13.40
CA GLU A 76 -12.47 -2.74 12.12
C GLU A 76 -13.47 -1.61 11.86
N ASP A 77 -14.24 -1.21 12.87
CA ASP A 77 -15.26 -0.17 12.71
C ASP A 77 -14.60 1.20 12.49
N GLN A 78 -13.55 1.52 13.25
CA GLN A 78 -12.83 2.79 13.08
C GLN A 78 -12.13 2.89 11.72
N VAL A 79 -11.47 1.82 11.26
CA VAL A 79 -10.82 1.81 9.94
C VAL A 79 -11.86 1.91 8.82
N LYS A 80 -12.99 1.18 8.92
CA LYS A 80 -14.07 1.29 7.93
C LYS A 80 -14.65 2.69 7.86
N ASP A 81 -14.90 3.32 8.99
CA ASP A 81 -15.49 4.66 9.01
C ASP A 81 -14.52 5.70 8.44
N ALA A 82 -13.22 5.59 8.74
CA ALA A 82 -12.20 6.45 8.13
C ALA A 82 -12.12 6.25 6.60
N LEU A 83 -12.09 4.99 6.13
CA LEU A 83 -11.98 4.67 4.70
C LEU A 83 -13.25 4.99 3.91
N ARG A 84 -14.45 4.85 4.50
CA ARG A 84 -15.73 5.19 3.83
C ARG A 84 -15.76 6.63 3.37
N GLY A 85 -15.34 7.58 4.22
CA GLY A 85 -15.30 9.00 3.83
C GLY A 85 -14.41 9.25 2.61
N LEU A 86 -13.30 8.53 2.51
CA LEU A 86 -12.39 8.60 1.38
C LEU A 86 -12.97 7.92 0.12
N LEU A 87 -13.50 6.72 0.27
CA LEU A 87 -14.09 5.94 -0.82
C LEU A 87 -15.34 6.61 -1.40
N ASP A 88 -16.17 7.23 -0.57
CA ASP A 88 -17.40 7.93 -1.00
C ASP A 88 -17.09 9.26 -1.71
N SER A 89 -15.95 9.88 -1.39
CA SER A 89 -15.52 11.15 -2.01
C SER A 89 -14.67 10.95 -3.27
N GLY A 90 -14.07 9.77 -3.44
CA GLY A 90 -13.31 9.38 -4.63
C GLY A 90 -14.12 8.54 -5.62
N GLN A 91 -13.71 8.53 -6.88
CA GLN A 91 -14.21 7.58 -7.89
C GLN A 91 -13.09 6.59 -8.25
N PHE A 92 -12.70 5.77 -7.27
CA PHE A 92 -11.60 4.83 -7.44
C PHE A 92 -12.05 3.61 -8.26
N HIS A 93 -11.44 3.40 -9.42
CA HIS A 93 -11.67 2.19 -10.26
C HIS A 93 -10.67 1.07 -9.97
N LYS A 94 -9.71 1.31 -9.06
CA LYS A 94 -8.74 0.33 -8.57
C LYS A 94 -8.43 0.65 -7.12
N VAL A 95 -8.65 -0.32 -6.23
CA VAL A 95 -8.26 -0.25 -4.82
C VAL A 95 -7.28 -1.39 -4.56
N VAL A 96 -6.11 -1.10 -4.01
CA VAL A 96 -5.06 -2.07 -3.72
C VAL A 96 -4.81 -2.13 -2.21
N THR A 97 -4.64 -3.33 -1.67
CA THR A 97 -4.23 -3.53 -0.26
C THR A 97 -3.47 -4.85 -0.09
N HIS A 98 -3.19 -5.23 1.15
CA HIS A 98 -2.57 -6.50 1.50
C HIS A 98 -3.45 -7.71 1.15
N ASN A 99 -2.82 -8.87 0.96
CA ASN A 99 -3.53 -10.13 0.81
C ASN A 99 -3.91 -10.76 2.16
N LEU A 100 -4.78 -11.78 2.12
CA LEU A 100 -5.31 -12.43 3.33
C LEU A 100 -4.25 -13.24 4.10
N GLN A 101 -3.10 -13.55 3.48
CA GLN A 101 -1.95 -14.17 4.15
C GLN A 101 -1.10 -13.12 4.89
N GLY A 102 -1.19 -11.85 4.49
CA GLY A 102 -0.37 -10.75 5.00
C GLY A 102 1.07 -10.81 4.49
N GLU A 103 1.24 -11.19 3.22
CA GLU A 103 2.49 -11.36 2.45
C GLU A 103 3.52 -12.32 3.08
N TYR A 104 4.07 -11.96 4.23
CA TYR A 104 5.00 -12.76 5.02
C TYR A 104 4.41 -13.19 6.38
N GLY A 105 3.10 -13.05 6.55
CA GLY A 105 2.39 -13.46 7.76
C GLY A 105 2.29 -12.37 8.83
N HIS A 106 2.28 -11.09 8.45
CA HIS A 106 2.12 -9.99 9.41
C HIS A 106 0.67 -9.86 9.91
N GLY A 107 0.47 -9.63 11.22
CA GLY A 107 -0.85 -9.56 11.86
C GLY A 107 -1.72 -8.44 11.30
N GLN A 108 -1.19 -7.22 11.31
CA GLN A 108 -1.92 -6.04 10.83
C GLN A 108 -2.15 -6.02 9.31
N HIS A 109 -1.33 -6.72 8.50
CA HIS A 109 -1.59 -6.85 7.06
C HIS A 109 -2.83 -7.71 6.84
N ARG A 110 -2.92 -8.85 7.54
CA ARG A 110 -4.11 -9.71 7.51
C ARG A 110 -5.35 -9.01 8.05
N SER A 111 -5.20 -8.21 9.11
CA SER A 111 -6.29 -7.43 9.68
C SER A 111 -6.83 -6.42 8.66
N LEU A 112 -5.95 -5.60 8.07
CA LEU A 112 -6.34 -4.64 7.05
C LEU A 112 -6.96 -5.30 5.83
N SER A 113 -6.35 -6.39 5.34
CA SER A 113 -6.87 -7.16 4.22
C SER A 113 -8.30 -7.62 4.47
N ARG A 114 -8.58 -8.25 5.64
CA ARG A 114 -9.94 -8.68 6.01
C ARG A 114 -10.94 -7.53 6.04
N ILE A 115 -10.53 -6.38 6.57
CA ILE A 115 -11.38 -5.18 6.63
C ILE A 115 -11.78 -4.76 5.22
N LEU A 116 -10.83 -4.59 4.29
CA LEU A 116 -11.14 -4.18 2.90
C LEU A 116 -11.97 -5.23 2.15
N HIS A 117 -11.72 -6.53 2.33
CA HIS A 117 -12.54 -7.59 1.74
C HIS A 117 -14.00 -7.49 2.22
N SER A 118 -14.20 -7.26 3.52
CA SER A 118 -15.54 -7.16 4.09
C SER A 118 -16.34 -5.94 3.62
N MET A 119 -15.67 -4.94 3.04
CA MET A 119 -16.30 -3.75 2.45
C MET A 119 -16.88 -4.03 1.05
N LYS A 120 -16.61 -5.20 0.44
CA LYS A 120 -17.15 -5.65 -0.86
C LYS A 120 -16.97 -4.63 -1.99
N LEU A 121 -15.75 -4.16 -2.16
CA LEU A 121 -15.40 -3.20 -3.21
C LEU A 121 -15.35 -3.89 -4.57
N ASP A 122 -15.95 -3.28 -5.61
CA ASP A 122 -16.05 -3.87 -6.95
C ASP A 122 -14.68 -4.07 -7.65
N HIS A 123 -13.67 -3.30 -7.24
CA HIS A 123 -12.35 -3.26 -7.88
C HIS A 123 -11.21 -3.40 -6.87
N LEU A 124 -11.35 -4.34 -5.93
CA LEU A 124 -10.29 -4.67 -4.99
C LEU A 124 -9.22 -5.54 -5.65
N TYR A 125 -7.97 -5.18 -5.42
CA TYR A 125 -6.79 -5.93 -5.77
C TYR A 125 -5.93 -6.11 -4.52
N VAL A 126 -5.17 -7.19 -4.48
CA VAL A 126 -4.26 -7.47 -3.37
C VAL A 126 -2.84 -7.67 -3.88
N PHE A 127 -1.87 -7.33 -3.05
CA PHE A 127 -0.47 -7.67 -3.29
C PHE A 127 -0.28 -9.18 -3.38
N GLU A 128 0.52 -9.63 -4.35
CA GLU A 128 0.92 -11.03 -4.48
C GLU A 128 2.32 -11.12 -5.06
N THR A 129 2.88 -12.33 -5.08
CA THR A 129 4.11 -12.65 -5.80
C THR A 129 3.84 -13.35 -7.13
N GLU A 130 4.60 -12.97 -8.15
CA GLU A 130 4.58 -13.54 -9.50
C GLU A 130 5.83 -14.40 -9.74
N ASP A 131 5.74 -15.37 -10.65
CA ASP A 131 6.88 -16.22 -10.99
C ASP A 131 8.03 -15.43 -11.62
N ASP A 132 7.69 -14.45 -12.47
CA ASP A 132 8.64 -13.61 -13.17
C ASP A 132 8.98 -12.35 -12.38
N PRO A 133 10.26 -11.92 -12.37
CA PRO A 133 10.65 -10.68 -11.71
C PRO A 133 10.13 -9.45 -12.48
N LEU A 134 9.99 -8.33 -11.76
CA LEU A 134 9.74 -7.03 -12.36
C LEU A 134 10.73 -6.73 -13.50
N PRO A 135 10.29 -6.05 -14.58
CA PRO A 135 11.20 -5.60 -15.63
C PRO A 135 12.38 -4.81 -15.04
N PHE A 136 13.60 -5.10 -15.50
CA PHE A 136 14.82 -4.57 -14.90
C PHE A 136 14.81 -3.05 -14.68
N HIS A 137 14.30 -2.27 -15.64
CA HIS A 137 14.22 -0.82 -15.52
C HIS A 137 13.24 -0.36 -14.42
N ILE A 138 12.14 -1.09 -14.19
CA ILE A 138 11.21 -0.84 -13.09
C ILE A 138 11.85 -1.23 -11.77
N LEU A 139 12.53 -2.39 -11.71
CA LEU A 139 13.25 -2.80 -10.50
C LEU A 139 14.33 -1.78 -10.10
N GLN A 140 15.05 -1.18 -11.06
CA GLN A 140 16.02 -0.10 -10.76
C GLN A 140 15.35 1.12 -10.13
N LEU A 141 14.20 1.56 -10.65
CA LEU A 141 13.43 2.66 -10.07
C LEU A 141 12.87 2.29 -8.70
N LYS A 142 12.39 1.05 -8.53
CA LYS A 142 11.89 0.54 -7.25
C LYS A 142 12.98 0.51 -6.19
N LEU A 143 14.22 0.14 -6.54
CA LEU A 143 15.35 0.23 -5.62
C LEU A 143 15.71 1.68 -5.26
N GLN A 144 15.49 2.66 -6.13
CA GLN A 144 15.63 4.08 -5.79
C GLN A 144 14.51 4.56 -4.86
N LEU A 145 13.28 4.14 -5.10
CA LEU A 145 12.14 4.38 -4.22
C LEU A 145 12.41 3.86 -2.80
N LEU A 146 12.87 2.61 -2.68
CA LEU A 146 13.16 1.97 -1.39
C LEU A 146 14.30 2.67 -0.61
N GLN A 147 15.19 3.42 -1.27
CA GLN A 147 16.25 4.18 -0.59
C GLN A 147 15.73 5.33 0.28
N HIS A 148 14.45 5.71 0.13
CA HIS A 148 13.82 6.69 1.00
C HIS A 148 13.53 6.14 2.41
N TYR A 149 13.40 4.82 2.57
CA TYR A 149 13.17 4.15 3.85
C TYR A 149 14.46 3.69 4.52
N LYS A 150 15.32 4.65 4.86
CA LYS A 150 16.65 4.36 5.44
C LYS A 150 16.53 3.65 6.79
N SER A 151 15.53 4.01 7.59
CA SER A 151 15.28 3.39 8.89
C SER A 151 14.83 1.93 8.78
N GLN A 152 14.27 1.53 7.63
CA GLN A 152 13.71 0.20 7.39
C GLN A 152 14.54 -0.67 6.44
N MET A 153 15.77 -0.27 6.11
CA MET A 153 16.61 -1.00 5.15
C MET A 153 16.83 -2.47 5.54
N PHE A 154 16.88 -2.77 6.85
CA PHE A 154 17.01 -4.15 7.33
C PHE A 154 15.76 -5.01 7.04
N VAL A 155 14.57 -4.42 7.04
CA VAL A 155 13.30 -5.08 6.66
C VAL A 155 13.29 -5.29 5.15
N ILE A 156 13.61 -4.23 4.40
CA ILE A 156 13.68 -4.25 2.93
C ILE A 156 14.61 -5.36 2.43
N GLU A 157 15.79 -5.51 3.02
CA GLU A 157 16.74 -6.58 2.66
C GLU A 157 16.17 -8.00 2.88
N GLN A 158 15.38 -8.20 3.94
CA GLN A 158 14.75 -9.50 4.24
C GLN A 158 13.60 -9.81 3.29
N LEU A 159 12.89 -8.78 2.82
CA LEU A 159 11.72 -8.90 1.95
C LEU A 159 12.04 -8.81 0.45
N MET A 160 13.33 -8.85 0.08
CA MET A 160 13.77 -8.82 -1.32
C MET A 160 13.04 -9.77 -2.28
N PRO A 161 12.66 -11.01 -1.89
CA PRO A 161 11.86 -11.86 -2.77
C PRO A 161 10.52 -11.22 -3.18
N PHE A 162 9.80 -10.59 -2.24
CA PHE A 162 8.56 -9.88 -2.52
C PHE A 162 8.80 -8.62 -3.37
N ILE A 163 9.95 -7.98 -3.17
CA ILE A 163 10.30 -6.75 -3.90
C ILE A 163 10.56 -7.04 -5.38
N VAL A 164 11.26 -8.14 -5.66
CA VAL A 164 11.67 -8.49 -7.03
C VAL A 164 10.51 -9.07 -7.83
N ASN A 165 9.65 -9.84 -7.17
CA ASN A 165 8.59 -10.63 -7.80
C ASN A 165 7.19 -10.11 -7.46
N GLU A 166 7.00 -8.81 -7.24
CA GLU A 166 5.65 -8.30 -6.93
C GLU A 166 4.67 -8.46 -8.10
N GLY A 167 3.40 -8.59 -7.75
CA GLY A 167 2.25 -8.51 -8.65
C GLY A 167 0.98 -8.13 -7.90
N LEU A 168 -0.11 -8.01 -8.65
CA LEU A 168 -1.43 -7.69 -8.11
C LEU A 168 -2.47 -8.68 -8.64
N ILE A 169 -3.28 -9.23 -7.74
CA ILE A 169 -4.39 -10.11 -8.10
C ILE A 169 -5.71 -9.39 -7.82
N TRP A 170 -6.62 -9.41 -8.79
CA TRP A 170 -7.99 -8.95 -8.61
C TRP A 170 -8.77 -9.91 -7.71
N VAL A 171 -9.52 -9.36 -6.76
CA VAL A 171 -10.39 -10.10 -5.86
C VAL A 171 -11.83 -9.97 -6.33
N ASP A 172 -12.50 -11.10 -6.59
CA ASP A 172 -13.94 -11.09 -6.85
C ASP A 172 -14.69 -10.81 -5.53
N PRO A 173 -15.45 -9.70 -5.43
CA PRO A 173 -16.16 -9.34 -4.21
C PRO A 173 -17.28 -10.31 -3.81
N TRP A 174 -17.61 -11.29 -4.67
CA TRP A 174 -18.64 -12.30 -4.45
C TRP A 174 -18.10 -13.71 -4.26
N GLU A 175 -16.80 -13.93 -4.47
CA GLU A 175 -16.11 -15.18 -4.10
C GLU A 175 -15.46 -15.00 -2.72
N SER A 176 -16.23 -15.28 -1.66
CA SER A 176 -15.74 -15.36 -0.28
C SER A 176 -16.37 -16.54 0.44
#